data_AF-A0A415WE72-F1
#
_entry.id   AF-A0A415WE72-F1
#
_cell.length_a   1.000
_cell.length_b   1.000
_cell.length_c   1.000
_cell.angle_alpha   90.00
_cell.angle_beta   90.00
_cell.angle_gamma   90.00
#
_symmetry.space_group_name_H-M   'P 1'
#
loop_
_entity.id
_entity.type
_entity.pdbx_description
1 polymer ?
#
loop_
_entity_poly.entity_id
_entity_poly.type
_entity_poly.pdbx_seq_one_letter_code
_entity_poly.pdbx_strand_id
1 'polypeptide(L)'
;MAKTYFTLTGTKHYYGSDFLEKGMKIILEKEPDNEYDKEAIQVKMKGMGKIGYVANSPYTIIGDSMSAGRIYDRIDDKAKAKVVMVTSTGVLCRLSKKKKKKLLSELEPEHKAVTVKQDMVTEEKILEALRQIEE
;
A
#
# COMPACT_ATOMS: atom_id res chain seq x y z
N MET A 1 8.67 19.84 -13.49
CA MET A 1 8.16 19.25 -12.23
C MET A 1 8.99 18.01 -11.89
N ALA A 2 9.79 18.03 -10.83
CA ALA A 2 10.56 16.85 -10.41
C ALA A 2 9.60 15.75 -9.93
N LYS A 3 9.45 14.70 -10.74
CA LYS A 3 8.66 13.52 -10.39
C LYS A 3 9.54 12.65 -9.49
N THR A 4 9.19 12.56 -8.21
CA THR A 4 9.92 11.75 -7.24
C THR A 4 9.43 10.31 -7.33
N TYR A 5 10.25 9.42 -7.89
CA TYR A 5 9.99 7.99 -7.97
C TYR A 5 10.83 7.22 -6.96
N PHE A 6 10.34 6.08 -6.50
CA PHE A 6 11.08 5.16 -5.63
C PHE A 6 10.71 3.72 -5.99
N THR A 7 11.56 2.79 -5.61
CA THR A 7 11.30 1.36 -5.79
C THR A 7 10.84 0.75 -4.47
N LEU A 8 9.71 0.04 -4.51
CA LEU A 8 9.26 -0.84 -3.45
C LEU A 8 9.94 -2.20 -3.62
N THR A 9 10.57 -2.66 -2.54
CA THR A 9 11.23 -3.96 -2.45
C THR A 9 10.73 -4.73 -1.22
N GLY A 10 11.19 -5.98 -1.08
CA GLY A 10 10.85 -6.84 0.05
C GLY A 10 9.44 -7.41 0.04
N THR A 11 8.66 -7.18 -1.03
CA THR A 11 7.27 -7.66 -1.15
C THR A 11 7.13 -9.17 -1.03
N LYS A 12 8.14 -9.92 -1.50
CA LYS A 12 8.21 -11.39 -1.39
C LYS A 12 8.24 -11.91 0.05
N HIS A 13 8.69 -11.10 1.01
CA HIS A 13 8.71 -11.48 2.43
C HIS A 13 7.38 -11.19 3.15
N TYR A 14 6.42 -10.59 2.46
CA TYR A 14 5.10 -10.24 3.00
C TYR A 14 4.01 -10.97 2.21
N TYR A 15 3.30 -10.25 1.36
CA TYR A 15 2.12 -10.73 0.62
C TYR A 15 2.42 -10.97 -0.87
N GLY A 16 3.68 -10.87 -1.29
CA GLY A 16 4.08 -10.92 -2.70
C GLY A 16 3.82 -9.62 -3.46
N SER A 17 3.96 -9.65 -4.78
CA SER A 17 3.68 -8.52 -5.67
C SER A 17 2.43 -8.71 -6.52
N ASP A 18 1.70 -9.82 -6.35
CA ASP A 18 0.60 -10.24 -7.23
C ASP A 18 -0.62 -9.31 -7.11
N PHE A 19 -0.91 -8.86 -5.88
CA PHE A 19 -1.99 -7.91 -5.60
C PHE A 19 -1.64 -6.47 -5.96
N LEU A 20 -0.38 -6.16 -6.31
CA LEU A 20 0.02 -4.79 -6.61
C LEU A 20 -0.29 -4.48 -8.06
N GLU A 21 -1.17 -3.51 -8.29
CA GLU A 21 -1.53 -3.06 -9.63
C GLU A 21 -1.21 -1.59 -9.85
N LYS A 22 -1.00 -1.25 -11.12
CA LYS A 22 -0.81 0.14 -11.54
C LYS A 22 -2.01 0.98 -11.09
N GLY A 23 -1.71 2.00 -10.31
CA GLY A 23 -2.70 2.97 -9.86
C GLY A 23 -3.14 2.80 -8.41
N MET A 24 -2.72 1.74 -7.74
CA MET A 24 -2.98 1.55 -6.32
C MET A 24 -2.31 2.63 -5.46
N LYS A 25 -2.99 3.00 -4.36
CA LYS A 25 -2.51 3.98 -3.39
C LYS A 25 -1.83 3.25 -2.24
N ILE A 26 -0.61 3.68 -1.95
CA ILE A 26 0.20 3.15 -0.85
C ILE A 26 0.64 4.29 0.07
N ILE A 27 0.99 3.94 1.30
CA ILE A 27 1.41 4.85 2.35
C ILE A 27 2.84 4.50 2.72
N LEU A 28 3.72 5.50 2.74
CA LEU A 28 5.06 5.37 3.29
C LEU A 28 5.04 5.86 4.73
N GLU A 29 5.73 5.15 5.61
CA GLU A 29 5.90 5.53 7.00
C GLU A 29 7.36 5.31 7.40
N LYS A 30 7.97 6.31 8.04
CA LYS A 30 9.34 6.21 8.54
C LYS A 30 9.39 5.23 9.71
N GLU A 31 10.43 4.41 9.77
CA GLU A 31 10.65 3.41 10.83
C GLU A 31 12.05 3.64 11.46
N PRO A 32 12.22 4.73 12.25
CA PRO A 32 13.51 5.09 12.84
C PRO A 32 14.02 4.09 13.90
N ASP A 33 13.11 3.32 14.50
CA ASP A 33 13.39 2.27 15.48
C ASP A 33 13.82 0.93 14.84
N ASN A 34 14.01 0.89 13.52
CA ASN A 34 14.41 -0.34 12.84
C ASN A 34 15.86 -0.72 13.21
N GLU A 35 16.06 -1.99 13.60
CA GLU A 35 17.32 -2.51 14.15
C GLU A 35 18.48 -2.50 13.14
N TYR A 36 18.17 -2.52 11.84
CA TYR A 36 19.16 -2.63 10.76
C TYR A 36 19.52 -1.30 10.12
N ASP A 37 18.55 -0.40 10.00
CA ASP A 37 18.65 0.83 9.22
C ASP A 37 17.69 1.88 9.79
N LYS A 38 18.24 2.96 10.36
CA LYS A 38 17.46 4.05 10.98
C LYS A 38 16.72 4.92 9.94
N GLU A 39 17.09 4.81 8.67
CA GLU A 39 16.47 5.48 7.54
C GLU A 39 15.47 4.56 6.82
N ALA A 40 15.11 3.43 7.43
CA ALA A 40 14.11 2.53 6.89
C ALA A 40 12.76 3.23 6.72
N ILE A 41 12.18 3.05 5.54
CA ILE A 41 10.83 3.53 5.22
C ILE A 41 9.99 2.32 4.84
N GLN A 42 9.07 1.98 5.73
CA GLN A 42 8.11 0.92 5.46
C GLN A 42 7.01 1.42 4.53
N VAL A 43 6.54 0.53 3.67
CA VAL A 43 5.42 0.77 2.77
C VAL A 43 4.23 -0.04 3.24
N LYS A 44 3.11 0.64 3.45
CA LYS A 44 1.85 0.10 3.91
C LYS A 44 0.75 0.27 2.87
N MET A 45 -0.15 -0.70 2.79
CA MET A 45 -1.38 -0.63 2.02
C MET A 45 -2.59 -0.64 2.96
N LYS A 46 -3.59 0.20 2.67
CA LYS A 46 -4.81 0.25 3.48
C LYS A 46 -5.52 -1.11 3.42
N GLY A 47 -5.79 -1.69 4.59
CA GLY A 47 -6.44 -3.01 4.73
C GLY A 47 -5.48 -4.21 4.78
N MET A 48 -4.24 -4.08 4.29
CA MET A 48 -3.26 -5.19 4.25
C MET A 48 -2.11 -5.01 5.24
N GLY A 49 -1.84 -3.78 5.67
CA GLY A 49 -0.72 -3.48 6.57
C GLY A 49 0.59 -3.27 5.80
N LYS A 50 1.71 -3.72 6.36
CA LYS A 50 3.05 -3.58 5.76
C LYS A 50 3.21 -4.55 4.60
N ILE A 51 3.56 -4.00 3.43
CA ILE A 51 3.74 -4.77 2.19
C ILE A 51 5.20 -4.83 1.74
N GLY A 52 6.09 -4.03 2.33
CA GLY A 52 7.49 -3.98 1.94
C GLY A 52 8.20 -2.74 2.46
N TYR A 53 9.37 -2.46 1.87
CA TYR A 53 10.22 -1.33 2.20
C TYR A 53 10.63 -0.55 0.95
N VAL A 54 11.05 0.69 1.13
CA VAL A 54 11.69 1.47 0.06
C VAL A 54 13.11 0.94 -0.16
N ALA A 55 13.49 0.76 -1.43
CA ALA A 55 14.83 0.35 -1.82
C ALA A 55 15.88 1.37 -1.37
N ASN A 56 16.87 0.93 -0.58
CA ASN A 56 17.99 1.79 -0.18
C ASN A 56 19.22 1.59 -1.09
N SER A 57 19.48 0.36 -1.53
CA SER A 57 20.69 0.03 -2.29
C SER A 57 20.51 0.23 -3.80
N PRO A 58 21.55 0.70 -4.52
CA PRO A 58 21.50 0.93 -5.98
C PRO A 58 21.14 -0.31 -6.78
N TYR A 59 21.54 -1.49 -6.31
CA TYR A 59 21.22 -2.78 -6.94
C TYR A 59 19.72 -3.14 -6.91
N THR A 60 18.97 -2.53 -6.00
CA THR A 60 17.52 -2.74 -5.81
C THR A 60 16.67 -1.60 -6.36
N ILE A 61 17.31 -0.51 -6.78
CA ILE A 61 16.66 0.67 -7.35
C ILE A 61 16.46 0.41 -8.85
N ILE A 62 15.22 0.56 -9.29
CA ILE A 62 14.87 0.43 -10.71
C ILE A 62 15.00 1.80 -11.38
N GLY A 63 15.83 1.89 -12.42
CA GLY A 63 16.04 3.10 -13.22
C GLY A 63 16.49 4.30 -12.39
N ASP A 64 16.03 5.50 -12.75
CA ASP A 64 16.33 6.77 -12.05
C ASP A 64 15.46 7.01 -10.79
N SER A 65 15.10 5.94 -10.08
CA SER A 65 14.33 6.08 -8.83
C SER A 65 15.23 6.45 -7.65
N MET A 66 14.66 7.05 -6.62
CA MET A 66 15.40 7.55 -5.46
C MET A 66 15.53 6.47 -4.38
N SER A 67 16.66 6.49 -3.67
CA SER A 67 16.91 5.63 -2.51
C SER A 67 16.05 6.02 -1.31
N ALA A 68 15.89 5.08 -0.38
CA ALA A 68 15.21 5.29 0.91
C ALA A 68 15.73 6.52 1.65
N GLY A 69 17.05 6.67 1.87
CA GLY A 69 17.60 7.85 2.56
C GLY A 69 17.22 9.17 1.89
N ARG A 70 17.34 9.26 0.55
CA ARG A 70 16.94 10.46 -0.20
C ARG A 70 15.44 10.76 -0.12
N ILE A 71 14.62 9.73 0.00
CA ILE A 71 13.18 9.87 0.22
C ILE A 71 12.94 10.33 1.66
N TYR A 72 13.68 9.79 2.63
CA TYR A 72 13.57 10.06 4.06
C TYR A 72 13.72 11.56 4.35
N ASP A 73 14.72 12.21 3.76
CA ASP A 73 14.92 13.66 3.89
C ASP A 73 13.81 14.50 3.25
N ARG A 74 13.08 13.93 2.27
CA ARG A 74 12.07 14.66 1.47
C ARG A 74 10.66 14.52 1.99
N ILE A 75 10.37 13.50 2.79
CA ILE A 75 9.05 13.22 3.34
C ILE A 75 9.02 13.51 4.85
N ASP A 76 7.83 13.84 5.37
CA ASP A 76 7.55 13.83 6.81
C ASP A 76 7.44 12.37 7.32
N ASP A 77 6.90 12.14 8.52
CA ASP A 77 6.68 10.80 9.08
C ASP A 77 5.85 9.88 8.17
N LYS A 78 4.86 10.44 7.47
CA LYS A 78 3.99 9.70 6.56
C LYS A 78 3.80 10.41 5.23
N ALA A 79 3.93 9.65 4.14
CA ALA A 79 3.67 10.12 2.78
C ALA A 79 2.72 9.20 2.02
N LYS A 80 2.03 9.76 1.01
CA LYS A 80 1.18 8.99 0.10
C LYS A 80 1.90 8.80 -1.23
N ALA A 81 1.82 7.63 -1.80
CA ALA A 81 2.35 7.32 -3.12
C ALA A 81 1.35 6.50 -3.94
N LYS A 82 1.64 6.41 -5.24
CA LYS A 82 0.85 5.67 -6.21
C LYS A 82 1.75 4.72 -6.99
N VAL A 83 1.32 3.47 -7.15
CA VAL A 83 2.01 2.49 -7.98
C VAL A 83 1.92 2.92 -9.44
N VAL A 84 3.07 2.91 -10.13
CA VAL A 84 3.18 3.32 -11.54
C VAL A 84 3.39 2.11 -12.42
N MET A 85 4.25 1.18 -12.00
CA MET A 85 4.61 0.00 -12.76
C MET A 85 5.06 -1.10 -11.80
N VAL A 86 4.71 -2.34 -12.13
CA VAL A 86 5.08 -3.54 -11.37
C VAL A 86 6.02 -4.33 -12.27
N THR A 87 7.16 -4.74 -11.75
CA THR A 87 8.16 -5.53 -12.46
C THR A 87 8.54 -6.76 -11.63
N SER A 88 9.16 -7.76 -12.25
CA SER A 88 9.57 -8.99 -11.59
C SER A 88 10.59 -8.77 -10.46
N THR A 89 11.36 -7.67 -10.53
CA THR A 89 12.43 -7.34 -9.58
C THR A 89 11.97 -6.37 -8.49
N GLY A 90 10.84 -5.69 -8.68
CA GLY A 90 10.32 -4.70 -7.74
C GLY A 90 9.20 -3.84 -8.32
N VAL A 91 8.64 -2.94 -7.50
CA VAL A 91 7.49 -2.11 -7.92
C VAL A 91 7.87 -0.64 -7.92
N LEU A 92 7.74 0.00 -9.09
CA LEU A 92 8.01 1.42 -9.26
C LEU A 92 6.82 2.25 -8.79
N CYS A 93 7.08 3.12 -7.82
CA CYS A 93 6.08 3.96 -7.20
C CYS A 93 6.43 5.44 -7.36
N ARG A 94 5.40 6.29 -7.42
CA ARG A 94 5.54 7.74 -7.48
C ARG A 94 5.02 8.36 -6.20
N LEU A 95 5.85 9.16 -5.56
CA LEU A 95 5.44 9.98 -4.42
C LEU A 95 4.47 11.07 -4.85
N SER A 96 3.41 11.23 -4.07
CA SER A 96 2.49 12.36 -4.21
C SER A 96 2.97 13.49 -3.31
N LYS A 97 3.35 14.63 -3.89
CA LYS A 97 3.61 15.83 -3.08
C LYS A 97 2.33 16.23 -2.36
N LYS A 98 2.36 16.33 -1.03
CA LYS A 98 1.37 17.11 -0.31
C LYS A 98 1.49 18.54 -0.85
N LYS A 99 0.46 19.03 -1.54
CA LYS A 99 0.26 20.49 -1.60
C LYS A 99 0.14 20.90 -0.13
N LYS A 100 0.91 21.89 0.34
CA LYS A 100 0.72 22.49 1.68
C LYS A 100 -0.72 23.01 1.73
N LYS A 101 -1.66 22.17 2.19
CA LYS A 101 -3.05 22.54 2.38
C LYS A 101 -3.08 23.17 3.78
N LYS A 102 -2.80 24.48 3.83
CA LYS A 102 -3.32 25.31 4.92
C LYS A 102 -4.84 25.10 4.88
N LEU A 103 -5.40 24.55 5.96
CA LEU A 103 -6.82 24.25 6.16
C LEU A 103 -7.46 23.22 5.20
N LEU A 104 -7.66 22.01 5.70
CA LEU A 104 -8.98 21.37 5.61
C LEU A 104 -9.16 20.52 6.87
N SER A 105 -9.52 21.20 7.95
CA SER A 105 -10.35 20.63 9.00
C SER A 105 -11.66 20.15 8.37
N GLU A 106 -12.10 18.98 8.84
CA GLU A 106 -13.42 18.37 8.62
C GLU A 106 -13.67 17.74 7.23
N LEU A 107 -14.28 16.55 7.26
CA LEU A 107 -14.87 15.77 6.16
C LEU A 107 -13.93 14.87 5.33
N GLU A 108 -13.65 13.66 5.84
CA GLU A 108 -13.86 12.39 5.12
C GLU A 108 -14.17 11.25 6.13
N PRO A 109 -15.39 11.16 6.68
CA PRO A 109 -15.91 9.90 7.20
C PRO A 109 -16.53 9.14 6.02
N GLU A 110 -15.79 8.36 5.25
CA GLU A 110 -16.42 7.53 4.21
C GLU A 110 -15.62 6.27 3.86
N HIS A 111 -15.82 5.26 4.70
CA HIS A 111 -15.83 3.87 4.26
C HIS A 111 -17.10 3.62 3.45
N LYS A 112 -16.99 3.59 2.11
CA LYS A 112 -17.91 2.96 1.13
C LYS A 112 -17.33 3.28 -0.26
N ALA A 113 -17.22 2.40 -1.26
CA ALA A 113 -17.73 1.07 -1.46
C ALA A 113 -16.88 0.41 -2.56
N VAL A 114 -16.56 -0.89 -2.42
CA VAL A 114 -16.60 -1.82 -3.56
C VAL A 114 -17.40 -3.02 -3.07
N THR A 115 -18.70 -2.91 -3.31
CA THR A 115 -19.62 -4.02 -3.38
C THR A 115 -19.31 -4.79 -4.66
N VAL A 116 -18.73 -5.98 -4.56
CA VAL A 116 -19.00 -7.06 -5.52
C VAL A 116 -19.22 -8.33 -4.72
N LYS A 117 -20.52 -8.58 -4.47
CA LYS A 117 -21.19 -9.87 -4.30
C LYS A 117 -20.37 -11.02 -3.70
N GLN A 118 -20.62 -11.32 -2.43
CA GLN A 118 -20.72 -12.71 -2.02
C GLN A 118 -21.88 -12.84 -1.04
N ASP A 119 -23.00 -13.30 -1.59
CA ASP A 119 -24.11 -13.89 -0.87
C ASP A 119 -23.59 -14.90 0.17
N MET A 120 -23.69 -14.53 1.44
CA MET A 120 -23.83 -15.48 2.54
C MET A 120 -25.09 -15.11 3.32
N VAL A 121 -26.19 -14.96 2.60
CA VAL A 121 -27.49 -15.23 3.19
C VAL A 121 -27.59 -16.75 3.25
N THR A 122 -27.18 -17.26 4.41
CA THR A 122 -27.87 -18.37 5.07
C THR A 122 -27.84 -19.72 4.35
N GLU A 123 -26.68 -20.38 4.36
CA GLU A 123 -26.67 -21.85 4.30
C GLU A 123 -27.44 -22.45 5.50
N GLU A 124 -27.44 -21.79 6.65
CA GLU A 124 -28.18 -22.24 7.83
C GLU A 124 -29.72 -22.13 7.68
N LYS A 125 -30.24 -21.10 7.00
CA LYS A 125 -31.70 -21.00 6.76
C LYS A 125 -32.20 -21.87 5.60
N ILE A 126 -31.36 -22.13 4.59
CA ILE A 126 -31.73 -23.03 3.49
C ILE A 126 -31.78 -24.48 4.00
N LEU A 127 -30.84 -24.88 4.88
CA LEU A 127 -30.83 -26.20 5.49
C LEU A 127 -32.03 -26.41 6.44
N GLU A 128 -32.45 -25.36 7.16
CA GLU A 128 -33.62 -25.42 8.05
C GLU A 128 -34.95 -25.49 7.28
N ALA A 129 -35.03 -24.84 6.10
CA ALA A 129 -36.22 -24.91 5.24
C ALA A 129 -36.38 -26.27 4.52
N LEU A 130 -35.28 -26.92 4.13
CA LEU A 130 -35.33 -28.25 3.50
C LEU A 130 -35.73 -29.35 4.50
N ARG A 131 -35.46 -29.16 5.80
CA ARG A 131 -35.83 -30.12 6.86
C ARG A 131 -37.32 -30.14 7.20
N GLN A 132 -38.09 -29.16 6.73
CA GLN A 132 -39.56 -29.12 6.88
C GLN A 132 -40.31 -29.76 5.70
N ILE A 133 -39.61 -30.22 4.66
CA ILE A 133 -40.24 -30.79 3.46
C ILE A 133 -40.19 -32.34 3.46
N GLU A 134 -39.41 -32.95 4.35
CA GLU A 134 -39.38 -34.42 4.58
C GLU A 134 -40.17 -34.82 5.84
N GLU A 135 -41.32 -34.19 6.07
CA GLU A 135 -42.42 -34.74 6.89
C GLU A 135 -43.65 -34.99 6.01
#